data_AF-A0A1W2EJG9-F1
#
_entry.id   AF-A0A1W2EJG9-F1
#
_cell.length_a   1.000
_cell.length_b   1.000
_cell.length_c   1.000
_cell.angle_alpha   90.00
_cell.angle_beta   90.00
_cell.angle_gamma   90.00
#
_symmetry.space_group_name_H-M   'P 1'
#
loop_
_entity.id
_entity.type
_entity.pdbx_description
1 polymer ?
#
loop_
_entity_poly.entity_id
_entity_poly.type
_entity_poly.pdbx_seq_one_letter_code
_entity_poly.pdbx_strand_id
1 'polypeptide(L)'
;MTPTEVRARDQRRADATVEERMVLALEDIAQQLALIGESLCSKPDDQREADFAKSEIGSWENEGGELPPDTDHSEGIKRTFTEIFTVGPYRYAALADAIAQRKRLAPG
;
A
#
# COMPACT_ATOMS: atom_id res chain seq x y z
N MET A 1 -25.08 15.20 -15.61
CA MET A 1 -24.65 16.54 -15.18
C MET A 1 -24.34 17.35 -16.43
N THR A 2 -24.94 18.52 -16.59
CA THR A 2 -24.77 19.37 -17.77
C THR A 2 -23.50 20.25 -17.64
N PRO A 3 -22.89 20.70 -18.74
CA PRO A 3 -21.69 21.55 -18.69
C PRO A 3 -21.88 22.83 -17.85
N THR A 4 -23.11 23.35 -17.81
CA THR A 4 -23.50 24.52 -17.03
C THR A 4 -23.49 24.25 -15.52
N GLU A 5 -23.90 23.05 -15.10
CA GLU A 5 -23.91 22.63 -13.69
C GLU A 5 -22.49 22.45 -13.15
N VAL A 6 -21.58 21.90 -13.96
CA VAL A 6 -20.16 21.73 -13.60
C VAL A 6 -19.53 23.10 -13.35
N ARG A 7 -19.74 24.05 -14.26
CA ARG A 7 -19.19 25.40 -14.13
C ARG A 7 -19.74 26.16 -12.91
N ALA A 8 -21.04 26.00 -12.62
CA ALA A 8 -21.65 26.60 -11.43
C ALA A 8 -21.11 25.99 -10.13
N ARG A 9 -20.79 24.69 -10.13
CA ARG A 9 -20.14 24.02 -9.01
C ARG A 9 -18.72 24.51 -8.79
N ASP A 10 -17.95 24.64 -9.86
CA ASP A 10 -16.56 25.09 -9.79
C ASP A 10 -16.46 26.54 -9.31
N GLN A 11 -17.38 27.40 -9.72
CA GLN A 11 -17.47 28.77 -9.22
C GLN A 11 -17.78 28.80 -7.71
N ARG A 12 -18.73 28.00 -7.22
CA ARG A 12 -19.03 27.90 -5.78
C ARG A 12 -17.84 27.40 -4.96
N ARG A 13 -17.04 26.47 -5.52
CA ARG A 13 -15.80 26.00 -4.89
C ARG A 13 -14.75 27.10 -4.84
N ALA A 14 -14.64 27.92 -5.88
CA ALA A 14 -13.68 29.02 -5.92
C ALA A 14 -13.96 30.12 -4.88
N ASP A 15 -15.25 30.42 -4.66
CA ASP A 15 -15.69 31.47 -3.73
C ASP A 15 -15.76 31.02 -2.26
N ALA A 16 -15.57 29.72 -2.00
CA ALA A 16 -15.63 29.12 -0.67
C ALA A 16 -14.30 29.22 0.10
N THR A 17 -14.39 29.24 1.43
CA THR A 17 -13.23 29.10 2.34
C THR A 17 -12.56 27.73 2.18
N VAL A 18 -11.36 27.55 2.75
CA VAL A 18 -10.61 26.29 2.65
C VAL A 18 -11.41 25.14 3.29
N GLU A 19 -11.99 25.40 4.46
CA GLU A 19 -12.81 24.45 5.21
C GLU A 19 -14.07 24.08 4.43
N GLU A 20 -14.76 25.06 3.84
CA GLU A 20 -15.95 24.82 3.02
C GLU A 20 -15.61 24.03 1.75
N ARG A 21 -14.49 24.31 1.09
CA ARG A 21 -14.00 23.52 -0.05
C ARG A 21 -13.74 22.08 0.35
N MET A 22 -13.17 21.85 1.54
CA MET A 22 -12.89 20.51 2.04
C MET A 22 -14.18 19.74 2.31
N VAL A 23 -15.17 20.37 2.95
CA VAL A 23 -16.50 19.76 3.18
C VAL A 23 -17.18 19.41 1.85
N LEU A 24 -17.21 20.36 0.90
CA LEU A 24 -17.80 20.13 -0.43
C LEU A 24 -17.09 19.04 -1.24
N ALA A 25 -15.79 18.82 -1.02
CA ALA A 25 -15.04 17.73 -1.64
C ALA A 25 -15.39 16.39 -0.99
N LEU A 26 -15.46 16.33 0.35
CA LEU A 26 -15.81 15.12 1.08
C LEU A 26 -17.24 14.65 0.78
N GLU A 27 -18.20 15.58 0.66
CA GLU A 27 -19.57 15.27 0.25
C GLU A 27 -19.63 14.70 -1.17
N ASP A 28 -18.83 15.24 -2.11
CA ASP A 28 -18.73 14.72 -3.48
C ASP A 28 -18.20 13.30 -3.52
N ILE A 29 -17.14 13.04 -2.75
CA ILE A 29 -16.52 11.72 -2.64
C ILE A 29 -17.52 10.72 -2.06
N ALA A 30 -18.24 11.10 -0.99
CA ALA A 30 -19.26 10.23 -0.39
C ALA A 30 -20.38 9.90 -1.40
N GLN A 31 -20.85 10.88 -2.16
CA GLN A 31 -21.86 10.67 -3.20
C GLN A 31 -21.36 9.72 -4.30
N GLN A 32 -20.12 9.89 -4.76
CA GLN A 32 -19.50 9.02 -5.77
C GLN A 32 -19.31 7.59 -5.26
N LEU A 33 -18.88 7.41 -4.02
CA LEU A 33 -18.75 6.10 -3.40
C LEU A 33 -20.10 5.39 -3.27
N ALA A 34 -21.18 6.12 -2.97
CA ALA A 34 -22.53 5.55 -2.95
C ALA A 34 -22.96 5.03 -4.33
N LEU A 35 -22.69 5.79 -5.41
CA LEU A 35 -22.98 5.36 -6.78
C LEU A 35 -22.16 4.13 -7.19
N ILE A 36 -20.89 4.07 -6.78
CA ILE A 36 -20.02 2.91 -7.02
C ILE A 36 -20.58 1.70 -6.25
N GLY A 37 -20.95 1.86 -4.99
CA GLY A 37 -21.54 0.79 -4.17
C GLY A 37 -22.80 0.21 -4.81
N GLU A 38 -23.71 1.07 -5.29
CA GLU A 38 -24.91 0.65 -6.00
C GLU A 38 -24.59 -0.07 -7.33
N SER A 39 -23.62 0.45 -8.09
CA SER A 39 -23.16 -0.17 -9.34
C SER A 39 -22.50 -1.52 -9.10
N LEU A 40 -21.78 -1.69 -7.99
CA LEU A 40 -21.16 -2.96 -7.64
C LEU A 40 -22.23 -3.95 -7.17
N CYS A 41 -23.13 -3.53 -6.27
CA CYS A 41 -24.23 -4.35 -5.74
C CYS A 41 -25.23 -4.83 -6.80
N SER A 42 -25.39 -4.10 -7.89
CA SER A 42 -26.28 -4.47 -9.00
C SER A 42 -25.68 -5.46 -10.01
N LYS A 43 -24.37 -5.77 -9.93
CA LYS A 43 -23.73 -6.76 -10.80
C LYS A 43 -23.89 -8.19 -10.25
N PRO A 44 -24.30 -9.18 -11.07
CA PRO A 44 -24.27 -10.58 -10.67
C PRO A 44 -22.82 -11.03 -10.43
N ASP A 45 -22.62 -11.92 -9.46
CA ASP A 45 -21.28 -12.32 -8.99
C ASP A 45 -20.38 -12.87 -10.10
N ASP A 46 -20.96 -13.54 -11.10
CA ASP A 46 -20.25 -14.09 -12.26
C ASP A 46 -19.53 -13.01 -13.12
N GLN A 47 -19.98 -11.75 -13.08
CA GLN A 47 -19.38 -10.64 -13.82
C GLN A 47 -18.36 -9.83 -13.00
N ARG A 48 -18.43 -9.89 -11.66
CA ARG A 48 -17.49 -9.18 -10.78
C ARG A 48 -16.09 -9.80 -10.86
N GLU A 49 -16.00 -11.13 -10.79
CA GLU A 49 -14.73 -11.87 -10.91
C GLU A 49 -14.01 -11.62 -12.23
N ALA A 50 -14.76 -11.49 -13.34
CA ALA A 50 -14.20 -11.20 -14.66
C ALA A 50 -13.66 -9.77 -14.80
N ASP A 51 -14.28 -8.78 -14.16
CA ASP A 51 -13.84 -7.38 -14.19
C ASP A 51 -12.59 -7.16 -13.30
N PHE A 52 -12.51 -7.83 -12.14
CA PHE A 52 -11.33 -7.82 -11.26
C PHE A 52 -10.12 -8.51 -11.89
N ALA A 53 -10.34 -9.63 -12.61
CA ALA A 53 -9.27 -10.33 -13.32
C ALA A 53 -8.74 -9.56 -14.55
N LYS A 54 -9.50 -8.58 -15.08
CA LYS A 54 -9.16 -7.84 -16.29
C LYS A 54 -8.62 -6.42 -16.02
N SER A 55 -8.84 -5.88 -14.82
CA SER A 55 -8.13 -4.70 -14.38
C SER A 55 -6.74 -5.15 -13.95
N GLU A 56 -5.83 -5.25 -14.92
CA GLU A 56 -4.40 -5.06 -14.66
C GLU A 56 -4.29 -3.92 -13.66
N ILE A 57 -3.89 -4.27 -12.45
CA ILE A 57 -3.61 -3.34 -11.37
C ILE A 57 -2.46 -2.48 -11.90
N GLY A 58 -2.86 -1.37 -12.52
CA GLY A 58 -1.96 -0.38 -13.09
C GLY A 58 -1.00 0.03 -11.99
N SER A 59 0.27 -0.29 -12.23
CA SER A 59 1.41 0.14 -11.46
C SER A 59 1.23 1.60 -11.05
N TRP A 60 0.95 1.81 -9.76
CA TRP A 60 1.16 3.12 -9.16
C TRP A 60 2.66 3.28 -9.00
N GLU A 61 3.32 3.83 -10.02
CA GLU A 61 4.70 4.27 -9.97
C GLU A 61 4.80 5.47 -9.01
N ASN A 62 4.88 5.18 -7.72
CA ASN A 62 5.31 6.17 -6.74
C ASN A 62 6.79 6.43 -7.04
N GLU A 63 7.11 7.68 -7.40
CA GLU A 63 8.42 8.18 -7.84
C GLU A 63 9.62 7.69 -6.99
N GLY A 64 10.11 6.47 -7.25
CA GLY A 64 11.11 5.87 -6.36
C GLY A 64 11.51 4.44 -6.71
N GLY A 65 11.88 4.18 -7.97
CA GLY A 65 12.72 3.04 -8.40
C GLY A 65 12.19 1.64 -8.11
N GLU A 66 11.71 0.95 -9.16
CA GLU A 66 11.43 -0.48 -9.10
C GLU A 66 12.71 -1.29 -8.79
N LEU A 67 12.66 -2.07 -7.71
CA LEU A 67 13.37 -3.34 -7.65
C LEU A 67 12.36 -4.42 -8.08
N PRO A 68 12.72 -5.34 -9.00
CA PRO A 68 11.79 -6.35 -9.47
C PRO A 68 11.26 -7.16 -8.27
N PRO A 69 9.94 -7.42 -8.20
CA PRO A 69 9.36 -8.15 -7.09
C PRO A 69 9.93 -9.56 -7.08
N ASP A 70 10.40 -9.96 -5.90
CA ASP A 70 10.77 -11.34 -5.61
C ASP A 70 9.50 -12.21 -5.81
N THR A 71 9.54 -13.08 -6.80
CA THR A 71 8.39 -13.83 -7.38
C THR A 71 7.77 -14.87 -6.44
N ASP A 72 7.91 -14.75 -5.12
CA ASP A 72 7.36 -15.69 -4.16
C ASP A 72 6.01 -15.20 -3.61
N HIS A 73 4.97 -15.39 -4.45
CA HIS A 73 3.56 -15.14 -4.16
C HIS A 73 2.90 -16.23 -3.29
N SER A 74 3.64 -16.84 -2.36
CA SER A 74 3.02 -17.66 -1.33
C SER A 74 2.28 -16.75 -0.32
N GLU A 75 0.98 -16.55 -0.54
CA GLU A 75 0.08 -15.93 0.44
C GLU A 75 0.03 -16.78 1.71
N GLY A 76 0.71 -16.32 2.75
CA GLY A 76 0.79 -16.97 4.05
C GLY A 76 1.46 -16.06 5.08
N ILE A 77 1.34 -16.41 6.37
CA ILE A 77 2.00 -15.67 7.46
C ILE A 77 3.51 -15.93 7.38
N LYS A 78 4.29 -14.96 6.92
CA LYS A 78 5.75 -15.01 6.90
C LYS A 78 6.30 -14.68 8.29
N ARG A 79 6.88 -15.67 8.99
CA ARG A 79 7.60 -15.47 10.25
C ARG A 79 9.08 -15.26 9.96
N THR A 80 9.57 -14.04 10.14
CA THR A 80 11.00 -13.72 10.01
C THR A 80 11.68 -13.79 11.38
N PHE A 81 12.77 -14.57 11.50
CA PHE A 81 13.62 -14.62 12.68
C PHE A 81 15.04 -14.24 12.29
N THR A 82 15.62 -13.27 13.01
CA THR A 82 17.02 -12.89 12.87
C THR A 82 17.76 -13.31 14.12
N GLU A 83 18.69 -14.25 13.97
CA GLU A 83 19.59 -14.64 15.06
C GLU A 83 20.83 -13.75 15.05
N ILE A 84 21.17 -13.18 16.21
CA ILE A 84 22.37 -12.37 16.39
C ILE A 84 23.15 -12.93 17.57
N PHE A 85 24.41 -13.25 17.33
CA PHE A 85 25.33 -13.78 18.33
C PHE A 85 26.25 -12.68 18.84
N THR A 86 26.49 -12.64 20.15
CA THR A 86 27.38 -11.66 20.77
C THR A 86 28.61 -12.33 21.36
N VAL A 87 29.79 -11.76 21.09
CA VAL A 87 31.05 -12.18 21.69
C VAL A 87 31.80 -10.93 22.15
N GLY A 88 31.77 -10.68 23.46
CA GLY A 88 32.27 -9.42 24.02
C GLY A 88 31.48 -8.21 23.45
N PRO A 89 32.15 -7.15 22.97
CA PRO A 89 31.47 -5.97 22.41
C PRO A 89 31.02 -6.15 20.95
N TYR A 90 31.32 -7.30 20.32
CA TYR A 90 31.07 -7.53 18.91
C TYR A 90 29.83 -8.40 18.66
N ARG A 91 29.16 -8.14 17.53
CA ARG A 91 27.94 -8.82 17.08
C ARG A 91 28.20 -9.56 15.77
N TYR A 92 27.63 -10.75 15.64
CA TYR A 92 27.80 -11.65 14.50
C TYR A 92 26.44 -12.15 14.02
N ALA A 93 26.27 -12.22 12.69
CA ALA A 93 25.10 -12.80 12.07
C ALA A 93 25.23 -14.33 11.89
N ALA A 94 26.45 -14.86 11.90
CA ALA A 94 26.73 -16.29 11.76
C ALA A 94 27.29 -16.87 13.07
N LEU A 95 26.72 -18.01 13.50
CA LEU A 95 27.18 -18.71 14.70
C LEU A 95 28.64 -19.17 14.57
N ALA A 96 29.06 -19.60 13.38
CA ALA A 96 30.41 -20.05 13.11
C ALA A 96 31.45 -18.95 13.41
N ASP A 97 31.17 -17.72 13.00
CA ASP A 97 32.05 -16.57 13.23
C ASP A 97 32.12 -16.20 14.71
N ALA A 98 30.99 -16.24 15.41
CA ALA A 98 30.95 -16.04 16.85
C ALA A 98 31.76 -17.12 17.60
N ILE A 99 31.65 -18.39 17.20
CA ILE A 99 32.44 -19.49 17.77
C ILE A 99 33.92 -19.31 17.48
N ALA A 100 34.29 -18.94 16.25
CA ALA A 100 35.67 -18.69 15.86
C ALA A 100 36.27 -17.53 16.67
N GLN A 101 35.53 -16.44 16.84
CA GLN A 101 35.96 -15.33 17.68
C GLN A 101 36.13 -15.74 19.14
N ARG A 102 35.17 -16.48 19.70
CA ARG A 102 35.27 -16.98 21.07
C ARG A 102 36.51 -17.85 21.27
N LYS A 103 36.85 -18.72 20.30
CA LYS A 103 38.06 -19.55 20.35
C LYS A 103 39.35 -18.74 20.29
N ARG A 104 39.37 -17.63 19.53
CA ARG A 104 40.52 -16.72 19.48
C ARG A 104 40.70 -15.91 20.75
N LEU A 105 39.59 -15.58 21.42
CA LEU A 105 39.58 -14.81 22.66
C LEU A 105 39.77 -15.68 23.91
N ALA A 106 39.58 -16.99 23.81
CA ALA A 106 39.91 -17.91 24.88
C ALA A 106 41.44 -17.97 25.01
N PRO A 107 42.04 -17.56 26.14
CA PRO A 107 43.43 -17.89 26.41
C PRO A 107 43.54 -19.42 26.50
N GLY A 108 44.57 -19.98 25.87
CA GLY A 108 44.93 -21.39 26.03
C GLY A 108 45.30 -21.74 27.47
#